data_AF-A0A953C4G6-F1
#
_entry.id   AF-A0A953C4G6-F1
#
_cell.length_a   1.000
_cell.length_b   1.000
_cell.length_c   1.000
_cell.angle_alpha   90.00
_cell.angle_beta   90.00
_cell.angle_gamma   90.00
#
_symmetry.space_group_name_H-M   'P 1'
#
loop_
_entity.id
_entity.type
_entity.pdbx_description
1 polymer ?
#
loop_
_entity_poly.entity_id
_entity_poly.type
_entity_poly.pdbx_seq_one_letter_code
_entity_poly.pdbx_strand_id
1 'polypeptide(L)' 'MDVLLWLIPAAVFLGLLGLIAFLWALKSGQFDDLDGAAHRILFDDPNDTPLPPRQTPHAPQASANSKTSREEKK' A
#
# COMPACT_ATOMS: atom_id res chain seq x y z
N MET A 1 1.31 -39.37 -31.84
CA MET A 1 1.47 -37.94 -32.18
C MET A 1 0.32 -37.09 -31.62
N ASP A 2 -0.53 -37.67 -30.76
CA ASP A 2 -1.76 -37.04 -30.27
C ASP A 2 -1.55 -36.10 -29.09
N VAL A 3 -0.42 -36.24 -28.38
CA VAL A 3 -0.10 -35.41 -27.21
C VAL A 3 0.00 -33.93 -27.59
N LEU A 4 0.57 -33.62 -28.77
CA LEU A 4 0.66 -32.25 -29.28
C LEU A 4 -0.73 -31.64 -29.52
N LEU A 5 -1.72 -32.43 -29.96
CA LEU A 5 -3.09 -31.97 -30.15
C LEU A 5 -3.77 -31.54 -28.85
N TRP A 6 -3.34 -32.09 -27.70
CA TRP A 6 -3.83 -31.68 -26.38
C TRP A 6 -2.99 -30.58 -25.74
N LEU A 7 -1.67 -30.61 -25.90
CA LEU A 7 -0.77 -29.62 -25.28
C LEU A 7 -0.91 -28.23 -25.91
N ILE A 8 -1.08 -28.14 -27.24
CA ILE A 8 -1.22 -26.85 -27.92
C ILE A 8 -2.43 -26.06 -27.40
N PRO A 9 -3.66 -26.59 -27.39
CA PRO A 9 -4.80 -25.85 -26.85
C PRO A 9 -4.70 -25.62 -25.35
N ALA A 10 -4.14 -26.55 -24.57
CA ALA A 10 -3.91 -26.36 -23.15
C ALA A 10 -2.95 -25.18 -22.87
N ALA A 11 -1.84 -25.08 -23.62
CA ALA A 11 -0.87 -24.00 -23.49
C ALA A 11 -1.48 -22.64 -23.90
N VAL A 12 -2.22 -22.60 -25.01
CA VAL A 12 -2.92 -21.38 -25.45
C VAL A 12 -3.95 -20.94 -24.42
N PHE A 13 -4.74 -21.87 -23.88
CA PHE A 13 -5.72 -21.58 -22.84
C PHE A 13 -5.06 -21.02 -21.59
N LEU A 14 -3.97 -21.65 -21.12
CA LEU A 14 -3.25 -21.20 -19.94
C LEU A 14 -2.60 -19.82 -20.15
N GLY A 15 -2.04 -19.58 -21.34
CA GLY A 15 -1.50 -18.28 -21.73
C GLY A 15 -2.58 -17.19 -21.77
N LEU A 16 -3.77 -17.51 -22.30
CA LEU A 16 -4.89 -16.58 -22.36
C LEU A 16 -5.43 -16.26 -20.96
N LEU A 17 -5.55 -17.27 -20.08
CA LEU A 17 -5.91 -17.07 -18.67
C LEU A 17 -4.93 -16.12 -17.98
N GLY A 18 -3.62 -16.38 -18.15
CA GLY A 18 -2.57 -15.52 -17.59
C GLY A 18 -2.65 -14.09 -18.12
N LEU A 19 -2.88 -13.93 -19.42
CA LEU A 19 -3.01 -12.61 -20.05
C LEU A 19 -4.22 -11.84 -19.52
N ILE A 20 -5.39 -12.49 -19.39
CA ILE A 20 -6.60 -11.87 -18.83
C ILE A 20 -6.36 -11.46 -17.37
N ALA A 21 -5.77 -12.34 -16.56
CA ALA A 21 -5.43 -12.04 -15.17
C ALA A 21 -4.46 -10.85 -15.06
N PHE A 22 -3.44 -10.80 -15.93
CA PHE A 22 -2.47 -9.71 -16.00
C PHE A 22 -3.13 -8.37 -16.37
N LEU A 23 -3.97 -8.36 -17.42
CA LEU A 23 -4.71 -7.16 -17.82
C LEU A 23 -5.69 -6.70 -16.74
N TRP A 24 -6.32 -7.63 -16.01
CA TRP A 24 -7.16 -7.31 -14.88
C TRP A 24 -6.36 -6.65 -13.74
N ALA A 25 -5.18 -7.19 -13.42
CA ALA A 25 -4.30 -6.63 -12.41
C ALA A 25 -3.82 -5.21 -12.76
N LEU A 26 -3.47 -4.95 -14.03
CA LEU A 26 -3.15 -3.60 -14.51
C LEU A 26 -4.35 -2.66 -14.36
N LYS A 27 -5.56 -3.10 -14.73
CA LYS A 27 -6.77 -2.28 -14.63
C LYS A 27 -7.20 -2.00 -13.18
N SER A 28 -6.86 -2.87 -12.23
CA SER A 28 -7.18 -2.69 -10.82
C SER A 28 -6.40 -1.56 -10.13
N GLY A 29 -5.52 -0.84 -10.85
CA GLY A 29 -4.91 0.39 -10.34
C GLY A 29 -3.86 0.18 -9.24
N GLN A 30 -3.45 -1.06 -8.98
CA GLN A 30 -2.42 -1.40 -7.98
C GLN A 30 -1.03 -0.82 -8.30
N PHE A 31 -0.82 -0.31 -9.52
CA PHE A 31 0.41 0.35 -9.94
C PHE A 31 0.43 1.86 -9.66
N ASP A 32 -0.73 2.47 -9.37
CA ASP A 32 -0.85 3.91 -9.10
C ASP A 32 -0.12 4.31 -7.80
N ASP A 33 -0.07 3.41 -6.82
CA ASP A 33 0.68 3.61 -5.56
C ASP A 33 2.20 3.55 -5.77
N LEU A 34 2.68 2.82 -6.79
CA LEU A 34 4.11 2.79 -7.15
C LEU A 34 4.55 4.09 -7.83
N ASP A 35 3.70 4.69 -8.68
CA ASP A 35 3.96 5.99 -9.29
C ASP A 35 4.08 7.10 -8.23
N GLY A 36 3.27 7.05 -7.15
CA GLY A 36 3.36 7.97 -6.02
C GLY A 36 4.68 7.87 -5.24
N ALA A 37 5.23 6.67 -5.06
CA ALA A 37 6.52 6.47 -4.39
C ALA A 37 7.71 6.91 -5.27
N ALA A 38 7.65 6.65 -6.59
CA ALA A 38 8.66 7.10 -7.54
C ALA A 38 8.69 8.63 -7.70
N HIS A 39 7.54 9.30 -7.56
CA HIS A 39 7.50 10.76 -7.60
C HIS A 39 8.25 11.40 -6.42
N ARG A 40 8.18 10.78 -5.23
CA ARG A 40 8.89 11.25 -4.03
C ARG A 40 10.41 11.09 -4.14
N ILE A 41 10.91 9.98 -4.69
CA ILE A 41 12.36 9.75 -4.77
C ILE A 41 13.06 10.67 -5.79
N LEU A 42 12.36 11.11 -6.83
CA LEU A 42 12.94 11.90 -7.92
C LEU A 42 12.76 13.42 -7.73
N PHE A 43 11.72 13.83 -7.00
CA PHE A 43 11.38 15.23 -6.74
C PHE A 43 11.44 15.62 -5.27
N ASP A 44 12.11 14.84 -4.41
CA ASP A 44 12.41 15.27 -3.04
C ASP A 44 13.20 16.58 -3.12
N ASP A 45 12.49 17.68 -2.87
CA ASP A 45 13.04 19.01 -2.74
C ASP A 45 14.03 18.95 -1.56
N PRO A 46 15.28 19.45 -1.69
CA PRO A 46 16.23 19.50 -0.58
C PRO A 46 15.71 20.28 0.65
N ASN A 47 14.53 20.90 0.58
CA ASN A 47 13.88 21.60 1.68
C ASN A 47 12.81 20.80 2.44
N ASP A 48 12.53 19.54 2.06
CA ASP A 48 11.57 18.71 2.80
C ASP A 48 12.16 18.24 4.14
N THR A 49 11.93 19.07 5.16
CA THR A 49 12.22 18.76 6.55
C THR A 49 11.39 17.54 6.95
N PRO A 50 11.98 16.50 7.59
CA PRO A 50 11.24 15.30 7.97
C PRO A 50 10.02 15.69 8.81
N LEU A 51 8.82 15.41 8.30
CA LEU A 51 7.62 15.56 9.11
C LEU A 51 7.73 14.60 10.30
N PRO A 52 7.45 15.06 11.54
CA PRO A 52 7.52 14.22 12.71
C PRO A 52 6.59 13.01 12.52
N PRO A 53 6.95 11.83 13.05
CA PRO A 53 6.17 10.61 12.85
C PRO A 53 4.70 10.85 13.15
N ARG A 54 3.84 10.59 12.16
CA ARG A 54 2.39 10.63 12.31
C ARG A 54 2.04 9.66 13.43
N GLN A 55 1.66 10.17 14.60
CA GLN A 55 1.05 9.38 15.65
C GLN A 55 -0.17 8.69 15.02
N THR A 56 -0.09 7.38 14.88
CA THR A 56 -1.20 6.56 14.46
C THR A 56 -2.38 6.82 15.40
N PRO A 57 -3.61 7.04 14.90
CA PRO A 57 -4.82 7.11 15.72
C PRO A 57 -5.23 5.76 16.33
N HIS A 58 -4.30 5.06 16.98
CA HIS A 58 -4.58 3.89 17.80
C HIS A 58 -3.84 4.02 19.13
N ALA A 59 -4.25 5.01 19.91
CA ALA A 59 -4.08 4.98 21.35
C ALA A 59 -5.31 4.25 21.95
N PRO A 60 -5.15 3.11 22.63
CA PRO A 60 -6.07 2.76 23.69
C PRO A 60 -5.99 3.89 24.71
N GLN A 61 -7.08 4.66 24.87
CA GLN A 61 -7.24 5.64 25.92
C GLN A 61 -7.24 4.92 27.28
N ALA A 62 -6.05 4.58 27.79
CA ALA A 62 -5.87 4.18 29.17
C ALA A 62 -5.74 5.47 29.99
N SER A 63 -6.90 5.93 30.45
CA SER A 63 -7.12 6.68 31.68
C SER A 63 -5.89 6.70 32.62
N ALA A 64 -5.24 7.86 32.74
CA ALA A 64 -4.35 8.15 33.86
C ALA A 64 -4.55 9.62 34.24
N ASN A 65 -5.63 9.79 34.98
CA ASN A 65 -6.05 10.99 35.68
C ASN A 65 -4.93 11.51 36.61
N SER A 66 -4.44 12.72 36.38
CA SER A 66 -3.74 13.51 37.41
C SER A 66 -4.08 15.00 37.30
N LYS A 67 -5.37 15.30 37.27
CA LYS A 67 -5.87 16.60 37.74
C LYS A 67 -5.77 16.62 39.28
N THR A 68 -4.58 16.94 39.80
CA THR A 68 -4.43 17.49 41.16
C THR A 68 -3.52 18.72 41.10
N SER A 69 -3.95 19.68 40.29
CA SER A 69 -3.46 21.06 40.35
C SER A 69 -4.68 21.91 40.65
N ARG A 70 -5.22 21.77 41.86
CA ARG A 70 -6.28 22.61 42.40
C ARG A 70 -6.18 22.68 43.92
N GLU A 71 -5.05 23.17 44.41
CA GLU A 71 -4.96 23.85 45.70
C GLU A 71 -3.80 24.86 45.64
N GLU A 72 -3.95 25.83 44.74
CA GLU A 72 -3.51 27.18 45.08
C GLU A 72 -4.51 27.70 46.13
N LYS A 73 -3.98 28.33 47.18
CA LYS A 73 -4.64 29.25 48.12
C LYS A 73 -4.91 28.71 49.53
N LYS A 74 -3.86 28.68 50.36
CA LYS A 74 -3.88 29.36 51.66
C LYS A 74 -2.48 29.78 52.11
#